data_AF-A0AAD6VWA5-F1
#
_entry.id   AF-A0AAD6VWA5-F1
#
_cell.length_a   1.000
_cell.length_b   1.000
_cell.length_c   1.000
_cell.angle_alpha   90.00
_cell.angle_beta   90.00
_cell.angle_gamma   90.00
#
_symmetry.space_group_name_H-M   'P 1'
#
loop_
_entity.id
_entity.type
_entity.pdbx_description
1 polymer ?
#
loop_
_entity_poly.entity_id
_entity_poly.type
_entity_poly.pdbx_seq_one_letter_code
_entity_poly.pdbx_strand_id
1 'polypeptide(L)'
;MRSNNWGPANSDWLVGTLSRPLTPHEVERLAYLNRLTFFLATAPSRWDVDDEPAPPTITPTAHPALNRFLLPSQEYVSCVFRDGLYHITGTDIVRALVFRFEAFGRTVRNMRQFEWGVNRDLRNLKPGADVRLEEAKSPFLDLLYKYQCIRTQKKQKVYFW
;
A
#
# COMPACT_ATOMS: atom_id res chain seq x y z
N MET A 1 -5.85 22.06 -18.35
CA MET A 1 -5.13 21.62 -17.13
C MET A 1 -6.17 21.05 -16.17
N ARG A 2 -6.30 19.73 -16.08
CA ARG A 2 -7.27 19.07 -15.19
C ARG A 2 -6.54 18.69 -13.90
N SER A 3 -6.81 19.41 -12.82
CA SER A 3 -6.38 19.03 -11.48
C SER A 3 -7.15 17.78 -11.06
N ASN A 4 -6.46 16.64 -10.94
CA ASN A 4 -7.03 15.47 -10.28
C ASN A 4 -6.85 15.67 -8.78
N ASN A 5 -7.88 16.26 -8.17
CA ASN A 5 -8.00 16.45 -6.74
C ASN A 5 -8.26 15.07 -6.10
N TRP A 6 -7.21 14.40 -5.63
CA TRP A 6 -7.35 13.27 -4.71
C TRP A 6 -7.66 13.81 -3.32
N GLY A 7 -8.90 14.29 -3.14
CA GLY A 7 -9.46 14.49 -1.81
C GLY A 7 -9.69 13.14 -1.12
N PRO A 8 -9.84 13.11 0.21
CA PRO A 8 -10.21 11.89 0.92
C PRO A 8 -11.53 11.40 0.30
N ALA A 9 -11.52 10.18 -0.23
CA ALA A 9 -12.72 9.56 -0.77
C ALA A 9 -13.73 9.45 0.36
N ASN A 10 -14.69 10.40 0.39
CA ASN A 10 -15.70 10.46 1.42
C ASN A 10 -16.48 9.14 1.37
N SER A 11 -16.40 8.36 2.44
CA SER A 11 -17.03 7.04 2.57
C SER A 11 -18.55 7.09 2.43
N ASP A 12 -19.13 8.28 2.50
CA ASP A 12 -20.57 8.54 2.41
C ASP A 12 -21.21 8.12 1.08
N TRP A 13 -20.48 8.13 -0.04
CA TRP A 13 -21.06 7.77 -1.35
C TRP A 13 -21.40 6.29 -1.51
N LEU A 14 -20.87 5.41 -0.64
CA LEU A 14 -21.16 3.97 -0.68
C LEU A 14 -22.23 3.56 0.34
N VAL A 15 -22.34 4.28 1.45
CA VAL A 15 -23.37 4.03 2.48
C VAL A 15 -24.77 4.39 1.96
N GLY A 16 -24.88 5.36 1.05
CA GLY A 16 -26.15 5.77 0.45
C GLY A 16 -26.86 4.72 -0.43
N THR A 17 -26.27 3.54 -0.66
CA THR A 17 -26.85 2.50 -1.54
C THR A 17 -27.24 1.20 -0.83
N LEU A 18 -27.02 1.09 0.49
CA LEU A 18 -27.31 -0.13 1.23
C LEU A 18 -28.67 -0.04 1.93
N SER A 19 -29.59 -0.91 1.52
CA SER A 19 -30.94 -1.04 2.10
C SER A 19 -30.94 -1.68 3.50
N ARG A 20 -29.79 -2.20 3.97
CA ARG A 20 -29.65 -2.85 5.28
C ARG A 20 -28.49 -2.26 6.11
N PRO A 21 -28.56 -2.36 7.45
CA PRO A 21 -27.42 -2.09 8.32
C PRO A 21 -26.22 -2.98 7.98
N LEU A 22 -25.01 -2.44 8.20
CA LEU A 22 -23.77 -3.18 8.08
C LEU A 22 -23.64 -4.20 9.21
N THR A 23 -23.08 -5.37 8.90
CA THR A 23 -22.69 -6.36 9.91
C THR A 23 -21.50 -5.85 10.73
N PRO A 24 -21.29 -6.33 11.97
CA PRO A 24 -20.13 -5.94 12.78
C PRO A 24 -18.78 -6.15 12.06
N HIS A 25 -18.67 -7.24 11.31
CA HIS A 25 -17.49 -7.53 10.50
C HIS A 25 -17.30 -6.51 9.35
N GLU A 26 -18.36 -6.07 8.69
CA GLU A 26 -18.27 -5.01 7.66
C GLU A 26 -17.80 -3.69 8.28
N VAL A 27 -18.32 -3.33 9.47
CA VAL A 27 -17.90 -2.13 10.21
C VAL A 27 -16.40 -2.19 10.55
N GLU A 28 -15.92 -3.32 11.07
CA GLU A 28 -14.50 -3.49 11.40
C GLU A 28 -13.59 -3.37 10.16
N ARG A 29 -13.97 -3.99 9.05
CA ARG A 29 -13.21 -3.88 7.79
C ARG A 29 -13.16 -2.45 7.29
N LEU A 30 -14.26 -1.70 7.36
CA LEU A 30 -14.29 -0.29 6.98
C LEU A 30 -13.42 0.57 7.90
N ALA A 31 -13.43 0.30 9.21
CA ALA A 31 -12.54 0.98 10.15
C ALA A 31 -11.06 0.69 9.86
N TYR A 32 -10.71 -0.55 9.50
CA TYR A 32 -9.36 -0.88 9.03
C TYR A 32 -9.02 -0.19 7.70
N LEU A 33 -9.96 -0.12 6.76
CA LEU A 33 -9.78 0.58 5.49
C LEU A 33 -9.49 2.06 5.72
N ASN A 34 -10.22 2.72 6.62
CA ASN A 34 -9.97 4.13 6.96
C ASN A 34 -8.55 4.33 7.52
N ARG A 35 -8.07 3.41 8.36
CA ARG A 35 -6.69 3.44 8.86
C ARG A 35 -5.66 3.21 7.75
N LEU A 36 -5.91 2.28 6.83
CA LEU A 36 -5.05 2.08 5.66
C LEU A 36 -5.03 3.32 4.77
N THR A 37 -6.18 3.95 4.52
CA THR A 37 -6.26 5.20 3.73
C THR A 37 -5.51 6.33 4.41
N PHE A 38 -5.63 6.48 5.73
CA PHE A 38 -4.86 7.45 6.50
C PHE A 38 -3.35 7.19 6.38
N PHE A 39 -2.93 5.92 6.51
CA PHE A 39 -1.54 5.52 6.31
C PHE A 39 -1.06 5.87 4.89
N LEU A 40 -1.83 5.50 3.85
CA LEU A 40 -1.50 5.81 2.46
C LEU A 40 -1.34 7.32 2.22
N ALA A 41 -2.12 8.15 2.89
CA ALA A 41 -2.03 9.60 2.77
C ALA A 41 -0.87 10.24 3.54
N THR A 42 -0.32 9.57 4.57
CA THR A 42 0.59 10.21 5.55
C THR A 42 1.90 9.46 5.79
N ALA A 43 2.09 8.26 5.22
CA ALA A 43 3.28 7.44 5.49
C ALA A 43 4.61 8.16 5.21
N PRO A 44 4.77 8.99 4.15
CA PRO A 44 5.99 9.75 3.92
C PRO A 44 6.30 10.79 5.00
N SER A 45 5.27 11.35 5.64
CA SER A 45 5.43 12.41 6.65
C SER A 45 5.90 11.88 8.01
N ARG A 46 5.96 10.56 8.20
CA ARG A 46 6.23 9.92 9.51
C ARG A 46 7.66 9.38 9.63
N TRP A 47 8.61 10.03 8.96
CA TRP A 47 10.02 9.62 9.00
C TRP A 47 10.85 10.31 10.08
N ASP A 48 10.45 11.53 10.47
CA ASP A 48 11.09 12.32 11.52
C ASP A 48 10.32 12.17 12.85
N VAL A 49 10.33 10.96 13.41
CA VAL A 49 10.03 10.80 14.85
C VAL A 49 11.32 10.36 15.54
N ASP A 50 12.25 11.30 15.61
CA ASP A 50 13.20 11.32 16.72
C ASP A 50 12.37 11.33 18.02
N ASP A 51 12.69 10.46 18.98
CA ASP A 51 12.20 10.48 20.37
C ASP A 51 10.74 10.09 20.71
N GLU A 52 10.16 9.06 20.09
CA GLU A 52 9.14 8.25 20.80
C GLU A 52 9.71 6.86 21.04
N PRO A 53 9.99 6.47 22.31
CA PRO A 53 10.44 5.13 22.62
C PRO A 53 9.32 4.18 22.22
N ALA A 54 9.52 3.49 21.10
CA ALA A 54 8.63 2.44 20.65
C ALA A 54 8.31 1.54 21.85
N PRO A 55 7.02 1.28 22.16
CA PRO A 55 6.68 0.34 23.22
C PRO A 55 7.45 -0.96 22.95
N PRO A 56 7.95 -1.66 23.99
CA PRO A 56 8.77 -2.86 23.87
C PRO A 56 7.93 -4.04 23.39
N THR A 57 7.36 -3.93 22.18
CA THR A 57 6.70 -5.00 21.47
C THR A 57 7.63 -5.38 20.35
N ILE A 58 8.36 -6.46 20.62
CA ILE A 58 9.25 -7.20 19.73
C ILE A 58 8.56 -7.38 18.37
N THR A 59 8.80 -6.48 17.42
CA THR A 59 8.52 -6.71 16.00
C THR A 59 9.87 -6.76 15.29
N PRO A 60 10.39 -7.94 14.93
CA PRO A 60 11.69 -8.12 14.25
C PRO A 60 11.70 -7.56 12.80
N THR A 61 10.76 -6.68 12.47
CA THR A 61 10.42 -6.20 11.13
C THR A 61 10.57 -4.68 10.97
N ALA A 62 10.99 -3.97 12.03
CA ALA A 62 11.31 -2.55 11.97
C ALA A 62 12.65 -2.34 11.24
N HIS A 63 12.64 -1.50 10.21
CA HIS A 63 13.83 -1.06 9.50
C HIS A 63 13.73 0.46 9.35
N PRO A 64 14.80 1.24 9.55
CA PRO A 64 14.74 2.71 9.48
C PRO A 64 14.33 3.24 8.09
N ALA A 65 14.41 2.39 7.06
CA ALA A 65 13.94 2.69 5.71
C ALA A 65 12.51 2.18 5.39
N LEU A 66 11.75 1.67 6.37
CA LEU A 66 10.39 1.16 6.20
C LEU A 66 9.39 1.71 7.23
N ASN A 67 8.30 2.31 6.73
CA ASN A 67 7.10 2.59 7.50
C ASN A 67 5.99 1.65 6.98
N ARG A 68 5.41 0.82 7.85
CA ARG A 68 4.64 -0.35 7.44
C ARG A 68 3.27 -0.40 8.11
N PHE A 69 2.26 -0.76 7.33
CA PHE A 69 0.91 -1.01 7.79
C PHE A 69 0.59 -2.50 7.67
N LEU A 70 0.18 -3.14 8.76
CA LEU A 70 -0.22 -4.54 8.78
C LEU A 70 -1.71 -4.67 8.38
N LEU A 71 -1.97 -5.41 7.30
CA LEU A 71 -3.32 -5.76 6.87
C LEU A 71 -3.87 -6.93 7.71
N PRO A 72 -5.20 -7.07 7.81
CA PRO A 72 -5.83 -8.24 8.46
C PRO A 72 -5.40 -9.59 7.88
N SER A 73 -4.97 -9.63 6.61
CA SER A 73 -4.41 -10.82 5.94
C SER A 73 -3.03 -11.24 6.45
N GLN A 74 -2.46 -10.55 7.44
CA GLN A 74 -1.08 -10.74 7.94
C GLN A 74 0.01 -10.37 6.90
N GLU A 75 -0.35 -9.58 5.90
CA GLU A 75 0.59 -8.99 4.95
C GLU A 75 0.78 -7.49 5.23
N TYR A 76 1.94 -6.95 4.85
CA TYR A 76 2.22 -5.53 5.02
C TYR A 76 2.01 -4.76 3.72
N VAL A 77 1.59 -3.50 3.86
CA VAL A 77 1.77 -2.43 2.87
C VAL A 77 2.85 -1.50 3.40
N SER A 78 3.91 -1.27 2.63
CA SER A 78 5.10 -0.57 3.11
C SER A 78 5.39 0.68 2.28
N CYS A 79 5.59 1.80 2.96
CA CYS A 79 6.24 2.99 2.42
C CYS A 79 7.75 2.83 2.64
N VAL A 80 8.54 3.01 1.60
CA VAL A 80 9.99 2.73 1.63
C VAL A 80 10.80 3.97 1.26
N PHE A 81 11.67 4.40 2.16
CA PHE A 81 12.55 5.55 1.93
C PHE A 81 13.87 5.11 1.27
N ARG A 82 14.20 5.72 0.12
CA ARG A 82 15.44 5.44 -0.62
C ARG A 82 15.87 6.68 -1.40
N ASP A 83 17.11 7.11 -1.19
CA ASP A 83 17.74 8.24 -1.90
C ASP A 83 16.90 9.52 -1.90
N GLY A 84 16.34 9.89 -0.73
CA GLY A 84 15.55 11.11 -0.57
C GLY A 84 14.10 11.01 -1.06
N LEU A 85 13.67 9.85 -1.57
CA LEU A 85 12.32 9.64 -2.11
C LEU A 85 11.61 8.48 -1.41
N TYR A 86 10.28 8.57 -1.41
CA TYR A 86 9.39 7.56 -0.85
C TYR A 86 8.78 6.71 -1.95
N HIS A 87 8.66 5.42 -1.70
CA HIS A 87 8.27 4.44 -2.69
C HIS A 87 7.24 3.45 -2.17
N ILE A 88 6.44 2.92 -3.10
CA ILE A 88 5.55 1.77 -2.92
C ILE A 88 5.79 0.75 -4.04
N THR A 89 5.63 -0.54 -3.73
CA THR A 89 5.81 -1.61 -4.72
C THR A 89 4.50 -2.00 -5.38
N GLY A 90 4.57 -2.58 -6.59
CA GLY A 90 3.38 -3.12 -7.25
C GLY A 90 2.67 -4.21 -6.42
N THR A 91 3.42 -5.00 -5.66
CA THR A 91 2.86 -5.99 -4.74
C THR A 91 2.05 -5.33 -3.62
N ASP A 92 2.56 -4.27 -3.01
CA ASP A 92 1.87 -3.57 -1.92
C ASP A 92 0.64 -2.79 -2.44
N ILE A 93 0.70 -2.25 -3.66
CA ILE A 93 -0.47 -1.67 -4.35
C ILE A 93 -1.57 -2.73 -4.53
N VAL A 94 -1.22 -3.93 -5.02
CA VAL A 94 -2.19 -5.02 -5.19
C VAL A 94 -2.82 -5.39 -3.85
N ARG A 95 -2.02 -5.57 -2.79
CA ARG A 95 -2.50 -5.91 -1.45
C ARG A 95 -3.49 -4.88 -0.91
N ALA A 96 -3.15 -3.60 -1.01
CA ALA A 96 -4.03 -2.50 -0.59
C ALA A 96 -5.36 -2.50 -1.37
N LEU A 97 -5.30 -2.75 -2.68
CA LEU A 97 -6.51 -2.81 -3.52
C LEU A 97 -7.36 -4.05 -3.21
N VAL A 98 -6.78 -5.23 -3.04
CA VAL A 98 -7.51 -6.44 -2.64
C VAL A 98 -8.25 -6.20 -1.34
N PHE A 99 -7.55 -5.68 -0.32
CA PHE A 99 -8.16 -5.39 0.97
C PHE A 99 -9.29 -4.35 0.86
N ARG A 100 -9.10 -3.29 0.06
CA ARG A 100 -10.14 -2.30 -0.21
C ARG A 100 -11.40 -2.94 -0.81
N PHE A 101 -11.25 -3.81 -1.80
CA PHE A 101 -12.38 -4.51 -2.42
C PHE A 101 -13.11 -5.40 -1.40
N GLU A 102 -12.38 -6.16 -0.59
CA GLU A 102 -12.95 -7.02 0.46
C GLU A 102 -13.65 -6.22 1.56
N ALA A 103 -13.12 -5.04 1.92
CA ALA A 103 -13.74 -4.16 2.91
C ALA A 103 -15.13 -3.67 2.47
N PHE A 104 -15.35 -3.52 1.16
CA PHE A 104 -16.66 -3.22 0.56
C PHE A 104 -17.48 -4.47 0.22
N GLY A 105 -17.12 -5.65 0.74
CA GLY A 105 -17.83 -6.91 0.49
C GLY A 105 -17.65 -7.45 -0.94
N ARG A 106 -16.66 -6.96 -1.68
CA ARG A 106 -16.36 -7.41 -3.05
C ARG A 106 -15.14 -8.33 -3.03
N THR A 107 -15.35 -9.64 -2.93
CA THR A 107 -14.24 -10.60 -2.95
C THR A 107 -13.57 -10.67 -4.33
N VAL A 108 -12.24 -10.57 -4.37
CA VAL A 108 -11.44 -10.79 -5.58
C VAL A 108 -11.38 -12.30 -5.87
N ARG A 109 -12.28 -12.79 -6.72
CA ARG A 109 -12.36 -14.24 -7.03
C ARG A 109 -11.21 -14.76 -7.88
N ASN A 110 -10.73 -13.97 -8.84
CA ASN A 110 -9.62 -14.34 -9.72
C ASN A 110 -8.42 -13.42 -9.47
N MET A 111 -7.56 -13.83 -8.52
CA MET A 111 -6.41 -13.04 -8.11
C MET A 111 -5.43 -12.78 -9.27
N ARG A 112 -5.22 -13.75 -10.16
CA ARG A 112 -4.31 -13.59 -11.31
C ARG A 112 -4.81 -12.51 -12.28
N GLN A 113 -6.11 -12.52 -12.60
CA GLN A 113 -6.69 -11.51 -13.49
C GLN A 113 -6.66 -10.12 -12.85
N PHE A 114 -6.91 -10.05 -11.55
CA PHE A 114 -6.85 -8.80 -10.79
C PHE A 114 -5.43 -8.22 -10.78
N GLU A 115 -4.44 -9.02 -10.41
CA GLU A 115 -3.02 -8.65 -10.48
C GLU A 115 -2.62 -8.20 -11.89
N TRP A 116 -3.07 -8.91 -12.93
CA TRP A 116 -2.77 -8.53 -14.31
C TRP A 116 -3.40 -7.20 -14.72
N GLY A 117 -4.64 -6.94 -14.28
CA GLY A 117 -5.35 -5.68 -14.50
C GLY A 117 -4.63 -4.50 -13.84
N VAL A 118 -4.30 -4.63 -12.55
CA VAL A 118 -3.53 -3.60 -11.82
C VAL A 118 -2.17 -3.36 -12.50
N ASN A 119 -1.43 -4.44 -12.79
CA ASN A 119 -0.14 -4.32 -13.45
C ASN A 119 -0.25 -3.68 -14.84
N ARG A 120 -1.35 -3.92 -15.58
CA ARG A 120 -1.60 -3.24 -16.86
C ARG A 120 -1.72 -1.75 -16.68
N ASP A 121 -2.47 -1.30 -15.69
CA ASP A 121 -2.70 0.12 -15.47
C ASP A 121 -1.39 0.80 -15.02
N LEU A 122 -0.57 0.11 -14.22
CA LEU A 122 0.74 0.58 -13.78
C LEU A 122 1.81 0.65 -14.91
N ARG A 123 1.64 -0.07 -16.02
CA ARG A 123 2.64 -0.09 -17.12
C ARG A 123 2.87 1.30 -17.72
N ASN A 124 1.84 2.15 -17.75
CA ASN A 124 1.86 3.46 -18.41
C ASN A 124 2.62 4.54 -17.61
N LEU A 125 2.95 4.27 -16.34
CA LEU A 125 3.69 5.19 -15.49
C LEU A 125 5.15 5.33 -15.96
N LYS A 126 5.64 6.57 -16.06
CA LYS A 126 6.90 6.91 -16.74
C LYS A 126 8.09 6.88 -15.77
N PRO A 127 9.22 6.24 -16.14
CA PRO A 127 10.46 6.32 -15.37
C PRO A 127 10.92 7.77 -15.17
N GLY A 128 11.39 8.08 -13.96
CA GLY A 128 11.89 9.41 -13.59
C GLY A 128 10.81 10.43 -13.21
N ALA A 129 9.53 10.16 -13.52
CA ALA A 129 8.41 11.00 -13.11
C ALA A 129 7.53 10.30 -12.07
N ASP A 130 7.15 9.05 -12.34
CA ASP A 130 6.21 8.28 -11.51
C ASP A 130 6.88 7.06 -10.86
N VAL A 131 7.99 6.59 -11.44
CA VAL A 131 8.64 5.34 -11.04
C VAL A 131 10.16 5.42 -11.09
N ARG A 132 10.80 4.63 -10.24
CA ARG A 132 12.20 4.24 -10.32
C ARG A 132 12.30 2.85 -10.95
N LEU A 133 13.17 2.70 -11.95
CA LEU A 133 13.45 1.41 -12.56
C LEU A 133 14.67 0.80 -11.87
N GLU A 134 14.44 -0.29 -11.14
CA GLU A 134 15.50 -1.00 -10.42
C GLU A 134 16.00 -2.18 -11.23
N GLU A 135 17.33 -2.31 -11.33
CA GLU A 135 17.97 -3.47 -11.96
C GLU A 135 17.87 -4.71 -11.07
N ALA A 136 17.95 -5.89 -11.69
CA ALA A 136 17.87 -7.14 -10.97
C ALA A 136 18.96 -7.26 -9.89
N LYS A 137 18.59 -7.77 -8.71
CA LYS A 137 19.50 -7.92 -7.55
C LYS A 137 20.19 -6.63 -7.09
N SER A 138 19.58 -5.46 -7.30
CA SER A 138 20.09 -4.24 -6.69
C SER A 138 19.96 -4.30 -5.15
N PRO A 139 20.79 -3.56 -4.40
CA PRO A 139 20.66 -3.50 -2.93
C PRO A 139 19.27 -3.03 -2.47
N PHE A 140 18.58 -2.22 -3.28
CA PHE A 140 17.22 -1.80 -2.99
C PHE A 140 16.23 -2.96 -3.16
N LEU A 141 16.33 -3.75 -4.25
CA LEU A 141 15.50 -4.95 -4.41
C LEU A 141 15.83 -6.03 -3.37
N ASP A 142 17.08 -6.14 -2.90
CA ASP A 142 17.45 -7.02 -1.77
C ASP A 142 16.67 -6.65 -0.50
N LEU A 143 16.66 -5.35 -0.15
CA LEU A 143 15.87 -4.84 0.98
C LEU A 143 14.38 -5.17 0.80
N LEU A 144 13.80 -4.80 -0.35
CA LEU A 144 12.38 -5.00 -0.62
C LEU A 144 11.99 -6.48 -0.57
N TYR A 145 12.84 -7.38 -1.05
CA TYR A 145 12.61 -8.82 -1.01
C TYR A 145 12.72 -9.37 0.42
N LYS A 146 13.76 -8.97 1.17
CA LYS A 146 13.95 -9.35 2.58
C LYS A 146 12.74 -9.00 3.43
N TYR A 147 12.13 -7.84 3.21
CA TYR A 147 10.96 -7.36 3.96
C TYR A 147 9.61 -7.70 3.29
N GLN A 148 9.60 -8.58 2.28
CA GLN A 148 8.39 -9.08 1.61
C GLN A 148 7.56 -8.00 0.90
N CYS A 149 8.18 -6.88 0.54
CA CYS A 149 7.57 -5.83 -0.29
C CYS A 149 7.48 -6.25 -1.77
N ILE A 150 8.30 -7.22 -2.22
CA ILE A 150 8.27 -7.78 -3.58
C ILE A 150 8.43 -9.30 -3.53
N ARG A 151 7.92 -9.99 -4.55
CA ARG A 151 8.01 -11.47 -4.67
C ARG A 151 9.22 -11.97 -5.46
N THR A 152 9.88 -11.11 -6.25
CA THR A 152 11.03 -11.48 -7.06
C THR A 152 12.02 -10.33 -7.14
N GLN A 153 13.29 -10.62 -7.40
CA GLN A 153 14.36 -9.62 -7.54
C GLN A 153 14.75 -9.38 -9.01
N LYS A 154 13.77 -9.52 -9.92
CA LYS A 154 13.95 -9.19 -11.33
C LYS A 154 13.92 -7.67 -11.50
N LYS A 155 14.46 -7.20 -12.63
CA LYS A 155 14.34 -5.80 -13.05
C LYS A 155 12.87 -5.38 -13.03
N GLN A 156 12.53 -4.34 -12.27
CA GLN A 156 11.14 -3.95 -12.07
C GLN A 156 11.00 -2.47 -11.72
N LYS A 157 9.78 -1.95 -11.92
CA LYS A 157 9.41 -0.60 -11.48
C LYS A 157 9.08 -0.63 -9.99
N VAL A 158 9.59 0.34 -9.27
CA VAL A 158 9.14 0.74 -7.94
C VAL A 158 8.51 2.12 -8.10
N TYR A 159 7.31 2.31 -7.54
CA TYR A 159 6.51 3.50 -7.79
C TYR A 159 6.81 4.55 -6.73
N PHE A 160 6.88 5.82 -7.12
CA PHE A 160 6.89 6.88 -6.12
C PHE A 160 5.56 6.87 -5.37
N TRP A 161 5.64 7.16 -4.07
CA TRP A 161 4.50 7.15 -3.17
C TRP A 161 3.40 8.13 -3.60
#